data_AF-A0A8E2LM17-F1
#
_entry.id   AF-A0A8E2LM17-F1
#
_cell.length_a   1.000
_cell.length_b   1.000
_cell.length_c   1.000
_cell.angle_alpha   90.00
_cell.angle_beta   90.00
_cell.angle_gamma   90.00
#
_symmetry.space_group_name_H-M   'P 1'
#
loop_
_entity.id
_entity.type
_entity.pdbx_description
1 polymer ?
#
loop_
_entity_poly.entity_id
_entity_poly.type
_entity_poly.pdbx_seq_one_letter_code
_entity_poly.pdbx_strand_id
1 'polypeptide(L)'
;LAGLGGDPAHDGFGSVRIRAEVAGTHDITPWFNDHSHYYNMGSEALHNMTEIAVGHGNNLAGEGMLAPHRAEERISTPTQVRTPFGTIPLPNVEITTPATVDPEWDRPGDSVTNDHEFK
;
A
#
# COMPACT_ATOMS: atom_id res chain seq x y z
N LEU A 1 22.36 1.81 16.62
CA LEU A 1 21.36 1.71 15.54
C LEU A 1 22.05 2.15 14.25
N ALA A 2 22.50 1.19 13.46
CA ALA A 2 22.93 1.38 12.07
C ALA A 2 21.83 0.73 11.22
N GLY A 3 21.32 1.28 10.14
CA GLY A 3 21.67 2.47 9.39
C GLY A 3 21.04 2.36 8.01
N LEU A 4 19.72 2.57 7.93
CA LEU A 4 18.98 2.86 6.68
C LEU A 4 17.91 3.96 6.87
N GLY A 5 17.77 4.53 8.07
CA GLY A 5 16.67 5.47 8.37
C GLY A 5 15.33 4.77 8.57
N GLY A 6 14.26 5.56 8.72
CA GLY A 6 12.89 5.03 8.67
C GLY A 6 12.50 4.60 7.26
N ASP A 7 11.44 3.80 7.14
CA ASP A 7 10.92 3.37 5.83
C ASP A 7 10.58 4.60 4.96
N PRO A 8 11.20 4.78 3.77
CA PRO A 8 10.89 5.91 2.88
C PRO A 8 9.46 5.88 2.32
N ALA A 9 8.76 4.75 2.46
CA ALA A 9 7.35 4.60 2.11
C ALA A 9 6.38 4.98 3.25
N HIS A 10 6.89 5.28 4.45
CA HIS A 10 6.09 5.93 5.50
C HIS A 10 5.79 7.38 5.13
N ASP A 11 4.76 7.95 5.77
CA ASP A 11 4.46 9.37 5.69
C ASP A 11 5.67 10.21 6.15
N GLY A 12 6.09 11.14 5.30
CA GLY A 12 7.26 11.96 5.53
C GLY A 12 7.59 12.90 4.37
N PHE A 13 8.63 13.71 4.55
CA PHE A 13 9.07 14.63 3.51
C PHE A 13 9.54 13.86 2.27
N GLY A 14 8.88 14.12 1.13
CA GLY A 14 9.21 13.50 -0.16
C GLY A 14 8.65 12.09 -0.35
N SER A 15 7.86 11.55 0.58
CA SER A 15 7.21 10.25 0.40
C SER A 15 6.03 10.39 -0.57
N VAL A 16 6.18 9.86 -1.78
CA VAL A 16 5.08 9.65 -2.72
C VAL A 16 5.13 8.20 -3.16
N ARG A 17 3.99 7.52 -3.04
CA ARG A 17 3.84 6.16 -3.53
C ARG A 17 2.85 6.14 -4.66
N ILE A 18 3.16 5.39 -5.70
CA ILE A 18 2.24 5.13 -6.80
C ILE A 18 1.68 3.73 -6.66
N ARG A 19 0.47 3.55 -7.16
CA ARG A 19 -0.10 2.23 -7.39
C ARG A 19 0.73 1.57 -8.49
N ALA A 20 1.16 0.35 -8.24
CA ALA A 20 1.69 -0.53 -9.26
C ALA A 20 1.11 -1.88 -8.87
N GLU A 21 0.14 -2.36 -9.66
CA GLU A 21 -0.42 -3.66 -9.43
C GLU A 21 0.71 -4.66 -9.23
N VAL A 22 0.66 -5.40 -8.13
CA VAL A 22 1.65 -6.45 -7.93
C VAL A 22 1.31 -7.53 -8.94
N ALA A 23 2.15 -7.64 -9.98
CA ALA A 23 2.04 -8.68 -10.97
C ALA A 23 1.83 -10.03 -10.26
N GLY A 24 0.73 -10.73 -10.56
CA GLY A 24 0.45 -12.08 -10.07
C GLY A 24 0.07 -12.24 -8.59
N THR A 25 -0.55 -11.25 -7.93
CA THR A 25 -1.11 -11.42 -6.55
C THR A 25 -2.14 -12.53 -6.41
N HIS A 26 -2.65 -13.04 -7.53
CA HIS A 26 -3.62 -14.12 -7.58
C HIS A 26 -2.97 -15.48 -7.90
N ASP A 27 -1.63 -15.52 -7.98
CA ASP A 27 -0.92 -16.75 -8.32
C ASP A 27 -0.50 -17.51 -7.06
N ILE A 28 -0.68 -18.82 -7.11
CA ILE A 28 -0.39 -19.77 -6.01
C ILE A 28 1.10 -19.84 -5.65
N THR A 29 1.95 -19.13 -6.40
CA THR A 29 3.38 -18.97 -6.14
C THR A 29 3.84 -17.51 -6.35
N PRO A 30 3.67 -16.64 -5.34
CA PRO A 30 3.91 -15.19 -5.47
C PRO A 30 5.37 -14.78 -5.70
N TRP A 31 6.31 -15.73 -5.62
CA TRP A 31 7.75 -15.53 -5.83
C TRP A 31 8.24 -15.79 -7.26
N PHE A 32 7.36 -16.21 -8.18
CA PHE A 32 7.68 -16.37 -9.62
C PHE A 32 7.09 -15.28 -10.51
N ASN A 33 6.49 -14.25 -9.93
CA ASN A 33 5.88 -13.18 -10.70
C ASN A 33 6.96 -12.36 -11.40
N ASP A 34 6.99 -12.48 -12.73
CA ASP A 34 7.94 -11.74 -13.56
C ASP A 34 7.56 -10.25 -13.58
N HIS A 35 8.55 -9.40 -13.34
CA HIS A 35 8.43 -7.94 -13.38
C HIS A 35 8.11 -7.40 -14.78
N SER A 36 8.17 -8.23 -15.83
CA SER A 36 7.77 -7.87 -17.18
C SER A 36 6.31 -7.40 -17.27
N HIS A 37 5.43 -7.83 -16.37
CA HIS A 37 4.03 -7.41 -16.36
C HIS A 37 3.81 -5.92 -16.07
N TYR A 38 4.80 -5.21 -15.49
CA TYR A 38 4.75 -3.75 -15.38
C TYR A 38 4.73 -3.04 -16.74
N TYR A 39 4.97 -3.76 -17.83
CA TYR A 39 4.91 -3.27 -19.20
C TYR A 39 3.68 -3.77 -19.96
N ASN A 40 2.72 -4.42 -19.29
CA ASN A 40 1.45 -4.76 -19.91
C ASN A 40 0.74 -3.46 -20.34
N MET A 41 0.32 -3.40 -21.60
CA MET A 41 -0.49 -2.29 -22.11
C MET A 41 -1.78 -2.17 -21.29
N GLY A 42 -2.13 -0.94 -20.91
CA GLY A 42 -3.32 -0.64 -20.12
C GLY A 42 -3.16 -0.78 -18.59
N SER A 43 -2.05 -1.33 -18.10
CA SER A 43 -1.83 -1.52 -16.65
C SER A 43 -1.60 -0.20 -15.88
N GLU A 44 -1.93 -0.17 -14.58
CA GLU A 44 -1.63 0.98 -13.71
C GLU A 44 -0.12 1.21 -13.62
N ALA A 45 0.71 0.16 -13.56
CA ALA A 45 2.15 0.28 -13.48
C ALA A 45 2.72 0.97 -14.72
N LEU A 46 2.36 0.53 -15.93
CA LEU A 46 2.84 1.14 -17.15
C LEU A 46 2.35 2.60 -17.27
N HIS A 47 1.08 2.85 -16.93
CA HIS A 47 0.49 4.19 -16.91
C HIS A 47 1.24 5.13 -15.96
N ASN A 48 1.40 4.74 -14.69
CA ASN A 48 1.99 5.57 -13.65
C ASN A 48 3.48 5.81 -13.89
N MET A 49 4.23 4.81 -14.37
CA MET A 49 5.62 5.00 -14.79
C MET A 49 5.72 5.97 -15.97
N THR A 50 4.79 5.90 -16.93
CA THR A 50 4.77 6.80 -18.08
C THR A 50 4.50 8.23 -17.66
N GLU A 51 3.45 8.49 -16.86
CA GLU A 51 3.12 9.81 -16.34
C GLU A 51 4.31 10.44 -15.58
N ILE A 52 5.02 9.65 -14.76
CA ILE A 52 6.25 10.12 -14.10
C ILE A 52 7.34 10.44 -15.12
N ALA A 53 7.61 9.52 -16.05
CA ALA A 53 8.70 9.66 -17.02
C ALA A 53 8.51 10.86 -17.96
N VAL A 54 7.26 11.19 -18.32
CA VAL A 54 6.95 12.35 -19.17
C VAL A 54 6.76 13.66 -18.39
N GLY A 55 6.94 13.64 -17.06
CA GLY A 55 6.88 14.83 -16.21
C GLY A 55 5.46 15.23 -15.75
N HIS A 56 4.51 14.32 -15.87
CA HIS A 56 3.11 14.50 -15.51
C HIS A 56 2.71 13.81 -14.19
N GLY A 57 3.67 13.36 -13.37
CA GLY A 57 3.38 12.63 -12.12
C GLY A 57 2.43 13.33 -11.13
N ASN A 58 2.24 14.66 -11.25
CA ASN A 58 1.24 15.39 -10.46
C ASN A 58 -0.21 15.00 -10.81
N ASN A 59 -0.47 14.46 -12.00
CA ASN A 59 -1.79 14.00 -12.44
C ASN A 59 -2.26 12.77 -11.65
N LEU A 60 -1.33 11.94 -11.20
CA LEU A 60 -1.60 10.67 -10.51
C LEU A 60 -2.49 10.83 -9.28
N ALA A 61 -2.38 11.97 -8.58
CA ALA A 61 -3.26 12.29 -7.46
C ALA A 61 -4.73 12.46 -7.91
N GLY A 62 -4.95 13.16 -9.02
CA GLY A 62 -6.28 13.38 -9.60
C GLY A 62 -6.89 12.12 -10.20
N GLU A 63 -6.04 11.19 -10.64
CA GLU A 63 -6.44 9.90 -11.22
C GLU A 63 -6.65 8.81 -10.14
N GLY A 64 -6.39 9.11 -8.87
CA GLY A 64 -6.47 8.13 -7.78
C GLY A 64 -5.36 7.07 -7.81
N MET A 65 -4.27 7.35 -8.54
CA MET A 65 -3.13 6.47 -8.75
C MET A 65 -2.05 6.55 -7.67
N LEU A 66 -2.31 7.29 -6.59
CA LEU A 66 -1.45 7.27 -5.41
C LEU A 66 -1.80 6.07 -4.51
N ALA A 67 -0.76 5.40 -4.03
CA ALA A 67 -0.85 4.35 -3.05
C ALA A 67 -0.79 4.95 -1.63
N PRO A 68 -1.54 4.41 -0.65
CA PRO A 68 -1.44 4.84 0.74
C PRO A 68 -0.02 4.65 1.30
N HIS A 69 0.39 5.45 2.28
CA HIS A 69 1.67 5.25 2.97
C HIS A 69 1.71 3.90 3.70
N ARG A 70 2.90 3.32 3.80
CA ARG A 70 3.12 2.22 4.74
C ARG A 70 3.03 2.77 6.16
N ALA A 71 2.76 1.88 7.12
CA ALA A 71 2.73 2.23 8.52
C ALA A 71 3.41 1.16 9.37
N GLU A 72 3.85 1.55 10.56
CA GLU A 72 4.30 0.60 11.56
C GLU A 72 3.09 -0.17 12.11
N GLU A 73 3.23 -1.48 12.25
CA GLU A 73 2.20 -2.33 12.82
C GLU A 73 1.97 -1.95 14.29
N ARG A 74 0.69 -1.79 14.65
CA ARG A 74 0.24 -1.35 15.97
C ARG A 74 -0.53 -2.46 16.66
N ILE A 75 -0.01 -2.89 17.81
CA ILE A 75 -0.70 -3.85 18.67
C ILE A 75 -1.31 -3.08 19.84
N SER A 76 -2.61 -3.25 20.04
CA SER A 76 -3.33 -2.59 21.15
C SER A 76 -4.09 -3.60 22.01
N THR A 77 -4.21 -3.28 23.29
CA THR A 77 -5.11 -3.99 24.20
C THR A 77 -6.56 -3.59 23.91
N PRO A 78 -7.56 -4.48 24.10
CA PRO A 78 -8.97 -4.12 23.93
C PRO A 78 -9.37 -2.93 24.81
N THR A 79 -10.20 -2.03 24.26
CA THR A 79 -10.69 -0.84 24.98
C THR A 79 -11.88 -1.12 25.88
N GLN A 80 -12.55 -2.26 25.70
CA GLN A 80 -13.71 -2.66 26.47
C GLN A 80 -13.91 -4.18 26.43
N VAL A 81 -14.53 -4.72 27.48
CA VAL A 81 -15.03 -6.10 27.52
C VAL A 81 -16.53 -6.09 27.75
N ARG A 82 -17.26 -6.80 26.89
CA ARG A 82 -18.70 -7.03 27.05
C ARG A 82 -18.93 -8.19 28.01
N THR A 83 -19.71 -7.95 29.06
CA THR A 83 -20.13 -8.97 30.03
C THR A 83 -21.66 -9.05 30.07
N PRO A 84 -22.24 -10.14 30.62
CA PRO A 84 -23.69 -10.22 30.83
C PRO A 84 -24.27 -9.11 31.74
N PHE A 85 -23.42 -8.42 32.51
CA PHE A 85 -23.81 -7.37 33.45
C PHE A 85 -23.55 -5.95 32.93
N GLY A 86 -23.08 -5.82 31.68
CA GLY A 86 -22.75 -4.55 31.06
C GLY A 86 -21.37 -4.53 30.41
N THR A 87 -21.01 -3.39 29.84
CA THR A 87 -19.71 -3.18 29.19
C THR A 87 -18.74 -2.55 30.19
N ILE A 88 -17.59 -3.19 30.40
CA ILE A 88 -16.54 -2.71 31.30
C ILE A 88 -15.45 -2.05 30.44
N PRO A 89 -15.15 -0.76 30.64
CA PRO A 89 -14.04 -0.10 29.96
C PRO A 89 -12.70 -0.65 30.48
N LEU A 90 -11.74 -0.84 29.58
CA LEU A 90 -10.39 -1.27 29.91
C LEU A 90 -9.38 -0.15 29.60
N PRO A 91 -8.25 -0.09 30.33
CA PRO A 91 -7.16 0.79 29.96
C PRO A 91 -6.61 0.37 28.58
N ASN A 92 -6.46 1.35 27.69
CA ASN A 92 -5.90 1.14 26.36
C ASN A 92 -4.37 1.34 26.40
N VAL A 93 -3.62 0.29 26.08
CA VAL A 93 -2.17 0.34 25.84
C VAL A 93 -1.93 -0.02 24.38
N GLU A 94 -1.19 0.83 23.69
CA GLU A 94 -0.79 0.63 22.29
C GLU A 94 0.74 0.57 22.21
N ILE A 95 1.24 -0.40 21.45
CA ILE A 95 2.66 -0.60 21.21
C ILE A 95 2.88 -0.65 19.70
N THR A 96 3.86 0.12 19.24
CA THR A 96 4.31 0.10 17.85
C THR A 96 5.44 -0.91 17.69
N THR A 97 5.32 -1.78 16.70
CA THR A 97 6.31 -2.84 16.43
C THR A 97 7.21 -2.43 15.26
N PRO A 98 8.41 -3.00 15.12
CA PRO A 98 9.30 -2.71 13.99
C PRO A 98 8.85 -3.37 12.67
N ALA A 99 7.66 -3.98 12.63
CA ALA A 99 7.11 -4.57 11.42
C ALA A 99 6.34 -3.51 10.62
N THR A 100 6.60 -3.46 9.31
CA THR A 100 5.91 -2.57 8.39
C THR A 100 4.66 -3.24 7.82
N VAL A 101 3.56 -2.51 7.77
CA VAL A 101 2.32 -2.88 7.08
C VAL A 101 2.25 -2.11 5.76
N ASP A 102 2.07 -2.83 4.66
CA ASP A 102 1.81 -2.25 3.35
C ASP A 102 0.33 -2.41 2.96
N PRO A 103 -0.45 -1.31 2.88
CA PRO A 103 -1.84 -1.37 2.43
C PRO A 103 -2.03 -1.93 1.02
N GLU A 104 -0.98 -1.91 0.18
CA GLU A 104 -1.02 -2.49 -1.17
C GLU A 104 -0.76 -4.01 -1.19
N TRP A 105 -0.34 -4.62 -0.08
CA TRP A 105 -0.02 -6.05 -0.01
C TRP A 105 -1.23 -6.95 -0.28
N ASP A 106 -2.36 -6.65 0.37
CA ASP A 106 -3.63 -7.38 0.24
C ASP A 106 -4.68 -6.56 -0.51
N ARG A 107 -4.25 -5.63 -1.39
CA ARG A 107 -5.18 -4.77 -2.12
C ARG A 107 -6.18 -5.64 -2.91
N PRO A 108 -7.50 -5.41 -2.78
CA PRO A 108 -8.51 -6.18 -3.50
C PRO A 108 -8.24 -6.21 -5.00
N GLY A 109 -8.26 -7.39 -5.62
CA GLY A 109 -7.97 -7.57 -7.04
C GLY A 109 -8.92 -6.80 -7.96
N ASP A 110 -10.17 -6.59 -7.54
CA ASP A 110 -11.18 -5.81 -8.24
C ASP A 110 -10.94 -4.29 -8.18
N SER A 111 -10.05 -3.83 -7.29
CA SER A 111 -9.62 -2.43 -7.25
C SER A 111 -8.45 -2.14 -8.21
N VAL A 112 -7.93 -3.16 -8.89
CA VAL A 112 -6.88 -3.01 -9.92
C VAL A 112 -7.53 -2.72 -11.28
N THR A 113 -7.10 -1.63 -11.91
CA THR A 113 -7.57 -1.18 -13.22
C THR A 113 -6.57 -1.55 -14.33
N ASN A 114 -7.05 -1.80 -15.56
CA ASN A 114 -6.23 -2.27 -16.69
C ASN A 114 -6.63 -1.62 -18.03
N ASP A 115 -7.28 -0.47 -17.98
CA ASP A 115 -7.86 0.26 -19.12
C ASP A 115 -7.12 1.57 -19.44
N HIS A 116 -5.88 1.70 -18.98
CA HIS A 116 -5.01 2.89 -19.19
C HIS A 116 -4.25 2.86 -20.53
N GLU A 117 -4.86 2.33 -21.58
CA GLU A 117 -4.19 2.22 -22.89
C GLU A 117 -3.97 3.62 -23.51
N PHE A 118 -2.73 3.93 -23.87
CA PHE A 118 -2.39 5.13 -24.62
C PHE A 118 -2.93 5.03 -26.06
N LYS A 119 -3.78 5.98 -26.46
CA LYS A 119 -4.33 6.09 -27.83
C LYS A 119 -3.68 7.23 -28.61
#